data_AF-A0A7S2DR10-F1
#
_entry.id   AF-A0A7S2DR10-F1
#
_cell.length_a   1.000
_cell.length_b   1.000
_cell.length_c   1.000
_cell.angle_alpha   90.00
_cell.angle_beta   90.00
_cell.angle_gamma   90.00
#
_symmetry.space_group_name_H-M   'P 1'
#
loop_
_entity.id
_entity.type
_entity.pdbx_description
1 polymer ?
#
loop_
_entity_poly.entity_id
_entity_poly.type
_entity_poly.pdbx_seq_one_letter_code
_entity_poly.pdbx_strand_id
1 'polypeptide(L)'
;WFIFDKERGVFAHCDPVACGKDEGKDETDQWIRKWLYGYGFSYLYRRKAAMECPYRDLNLGEDFEFFSSLQEMKGRDSIVLQPDEKGLCLHLQHGGNTS
;
A
#
# COMPACT_ATOMS: atom_id res chain seq x y z
N TRP A 1 4.31 6.14 3.03
CA TRP A 1 3.53 6.63 4.20
C TRP A 1 4.47 6.79 5.38
N PHE A 2 4.08 7.55 6.40
CA PHE A 2 4.88 7.68 7.62
C PHE A 2 4.58 6.57 8.61
N ILE A 3 5.60 6.18 9.38
CA ILE A 3 5.49 5.16 10.43
C ILE A 3 5.90 5.81 11.75
N PHE A 4 5.13 5.57 12.80
CA PHE A 4 5.58 5.78 14.17
C PHE A 4 5.82 4.41 14.83
N ASP A 5 7.07 4.08 15.10
CA ASP A 5 7.46 2.88 15.84
C ASP A 5 7.24 3.13 17.33
N LYS A 6 6.22 2.47 17.89
CA LYS A 6 5.83 2.65 19.29
C LYS A 6 6.88 2.16 20.29
N GLU A 7 7.64 1.12 19.94
CA GLU A 7 8.63 0.53 20.85
C GLU A 7 9.88 1.39 20.93
N ARG A 8 10.30 1.96 19.79
CA ARG A 8 11.49 2.81 19.70
C ARG A 8 11.19 4.29 19.93
N GLY A 9 9.93 4.69 19.80
CA GLY A 9 9.51 6.09 19.90
C GLY A 9 10.05 6.96 18.75
N VAL A 10 10.23 6.38 17.57
CA VAL A 10 10.82 7.06 16.40
C VAL A 10 9.86 7.15 15.23
N PHE A 11 10.00 8.19 14.43
CA PHE A 11 9.33 8.33 13.15
C PHE A 11 10.22 7.81 12.01
N ALA A 12 9.60 7.15 11.04
CA ALA A 12 10.23 6.71 9.81
C ALA A 12 9.31 7.00 8.61
N HIS A 13 9.86 6.87 7.41
CA HIS A 13 9.11 6.98 6.17
C HIS A 13 9.27 5.70 5.35
N CYS A 14 8.14 5.12 4.94
CA CYS A 14 8.10 3.97 4.04
C CYS A 14 7.94 4.47 2.60
N ASP A 15 9.00 4.25 1.81
CA ASP A 15 9.04 4.50 0.36
C ASP A 15 9.50 3.22 -0.37
N PRO A 16 8.55 2.38 -0.81
CA PRO A 16 8.88 1.12 -1.51
C PRO A 16 9.60 1.33 -2.84
N VAL A 17 9.35 2.44 -3.54
CA VAL A 17 9.94 2.73 -4.84
C VAL A 17 11.40 3.14 -4.66
N ALA A 18 11.70 4.01 -3.70
CA ALA A 18 13.09 4.36 -3.38
C ALA A 18 13.88 3.13 -2.92
N CYS A 19 13.32 2.34 -1.99
CA CYS A 19 13.96 1.11 -1.51
C CYS A 19 14.23 0.10 -2.64
N GLY A 20 13.29 -0.07 -3.57
CA GLY A 20 13.47 -1.00 -4.68
C GLY A 20 14.50 -0.52 -5.71
N LYS A 21 14.60 0.79 -5.95
CA LYS A 21 15.61 1.37 -6.86
C LYS A 21 17.04 1.08 -6.41
N ASP A 22 17.30 1.14 -5.11
CA ASP A 22 18.61 0.81 -4.54
C ASP A 22 19.00 -0.67 -4.79
N GLU A 23 18.01 -1.54 -5.04
CA GLU A 23 18.18 -2.95 -5.38
C GLU A 23 18.04 -3.24 -6.88
N GLY A 24 17.93 -2.21 -7.73
CA GLY A 24 17.77 -2.35 -9.19
C GLY A 24 16.39 -2.83 -9.64
N LYS A 25 15.36 -2.68 -8.80
CA LYS A 25 13.96 -3.02 -9.10
C LYS A 25 13.18 -1.79 -9.57
N ASP A 26 12.15 -2.03 -10.38
CA ASP A 26 11.20 -1.00 -10.82
C ASP A 26 9.78 -1.28 -10.29
N GLU A 27 8.86 -0.34 -10.53
CA GLU A 27 7.48 -0.40 -10.04
C GLU A 27 6.64 -1.58 -10.57
N THR A 28 7.15 -2.30 -11.58
CA THR A 28 6.53 -3.53 -12.09
C THR A 28 6.96 -4.77 -11.30
N ASP A 29 8.05 -4.68 -10.53
CA ASP A 29 8.52 -5.73 -9.64
C ASP A 29 7.44 -6.13 -8.63
N GLN A 30 7.23 -7.44 -8.45
CA GLN A 30 6.14 -7.96 -7.63
C GLN A 30 6.30 -7.58 -6.16
N TRP A 31 7.54 -7.49 -5.64
CA TRP A 31 7.78 -7.07 -4.26
C TRP A 31 7.39 -5.60 -4.09
N ILE A 32 7.82 -4.72 -5.00
CA ILE A 32 7.42 -3.30 -4.95
C ILE A 32 5.90 -3.17 -5.02
N ARG A 33 5.26 -3.88 -5.96
CA ARG A 33 3.78 -3.84 -6.09
C ARG A 33 3.07 -4.27 -4.82
N LYS A 34 3.54 -5.32 -4.12
CA LYS A 34 2.96 -5.74 -2.84
C LYS A 34 3.05 -4.65 -1.79
N TRP A 35 4.16 -3.91 -1.73
CA TRP A 35 4.31 -2.80 -0.80
C TRP A 35 3.51 -1.56 -1.18
N LEU A 36 3.36 -1.29 -2.47
CA LEU A 36 2.53 -0.19 -2.93
C LEU A 36 1.05 -0.49 -2.64
N TYR A 37 0.54 -1.63 -3.08
CA TYR A 37 -0.90 -1.92 -3.08
C TYR A 37 -1.37 -2.81 -1.91
N GLY A 38 -0.49 -3.29 -1.04
CA GLY A 38 -0.84 -4.23 0.03
C GLY A 38 -1.27 -3.63 1.36
N TYR A 39 -1.34 -2.30 1.46
CA TYR A 39 -1.63 -1.59 2.72
C TYR A 39 -2.84 -0.67 2.57
N GLY A 40 -4.04 -1.21 2.75
CA GLY A 40 -5.32 -0.55 2.48
C GLY A 40 -5.59 0.71 3.31
N PHE A 41 -4.95 0.86 4.47
CA PHE A 41 -5.03 2.07 5.29
C PHE A 41 -4.49 3.33 4.58
N SER A 42 -3.69 3.17 3.51
CA SER A 42 -3.07 4.27 2.78
C SER A 42 -3.87 4.75 1.57
N TYR A 43 -5.08 4.21 1.38
CA TYR A 43 -5.90 4.46 0.19
C TYR A 43 -7.25 5.09 0.49
N LEU A 44 -7.74 5.87 -0.48
CA LEU A 44 -9.10 6.37 -0.54
C LEU A 44 -9.73 5.92 -1.85
N TYR A 45 -10.93 5.36 -1.80
CA TYR A 45 -11.66 4.94 -2.99
C TYR A 45 -13.16 5.22 -2.85
N ARG A 46 -13.84 5.35 -3.99
CA ARG A 46 -15.30 5.48 -4.02
C ARG A 46 -15.94 4.15 -3.62
N ARG A 47 -17.00 4.18 -2.81
CA ARG A 47 -17.80 2.99 -2.45
C ARG A 47 -18.13 2.08 -3.65
N LYS A 48 -18.41 2.68 -4.82
CA LYS A 48 -18.68 1.96 -6.07
C LYS A 48 -17.57 0.97 -6.45
N ALA A 49 -16.30 1.31 -6.21
CA ALA A 49 -15.17 0.43 -6.50
C ALA A 49 -15.25 -0.89 -5.71
N ALA A 50 -15.53 -0.83 -4.40
CA ALA A 50 -15.69 -2.02 -3.56
C ALA A 50 -16.97 -2.82 -3.84
N MET A 51 -18.01 -2.18 -4.39
CA MET A 51 -19.23 -2.89 -4.81
C MET A 51 -19.03 -3.66 -6.12
N GLU A 52 -18.24 -3.11 -7.05
CA GLU A 52 -17.96 -3.73 -8.35
C GLU A 52 -16.82 -4.76 -8.27
N CYS A 53 -15.86 -4.53 -7.38
CA CYS A 53 -14.73 -5.43 -7.12
C CYS A 53 -14.64 -5.70 -5.62
N PRO A 54 -15.46 -6.60 -5.06
CA PRO A 54 -15.43 -6.90 -3.63
C PRO A 54 -14.09 -7.50 -3.19
N TYR A 55 -13.73 -7.24 -1.93
CA TYR A 55 -12.60 -7.92 -1.28
C TYR A 55 -12.84 -9.43 -1.26
N ARG A 56 -11.76 -10.19 -1.47
CA ARG A 56 -11.77 -11.65 -1.30
C ARG A 56 -11.69 -11.99 0.18
N ASP A 57 -12.39 -13.04 0.58
CA ASP A 57 -12.29 -13.59 1.92
C ASP A 57 -10.94 -14.33 2.06
N LEU A 58 -9.95 -13.61 2.59
CA LEU A 58 -8.57 -14.05 2.75
C LEU A 58 -8.07 -13.65 4.14
N ASN A 59 -7.12 -14.42 4.66
CA ASN A 59 -6.49 -14.14 5.95
C ASN A 59 -5.36 -13.09 5.86
N LEU A 60 -4.75 -12.91 4.68
CA LEU A 60 -3.67 -11.94 4.47
C LEU A 60 -3.54 -11.59 2.98
N GLY A 61 -3.42 -10.29 2.67
CA GLY A 61 -3.13 -9.79 1.32
C GLY A 61 -4.38 -9.45 0.50
N GLU A 62 -5.53 -9.36 1.16
CA GLU A 62 -6.81 -8.94 0.59
C GLU A 62 -6.75 -7.55 -0.05
N ASP A 63 -5.98 -6.62 0.53
CA ASP A 63 -5.77 -5.29 -0.05
C ASP A 63 -5.04 -5.36 -1.40
N PHE A 64 -3.93 -6.12 -1.44
CA PHE A 64 -3.15 -6.30 -2.67
C PHE A 64 -4.00 -6.93 -3.78
N GLU A 65 -4.80 -7.94 -3.43
CA GLU A 65 -5.73 -8.60 -4.35
C GLU A 65 -6.83 -7.64 -4.82
N PHE A 66 -7.40 -6.83 -3.93
CA PHE A 66 -8.43 -5.84 -4.26
C PHE A 66 -7.93 -4.83 -5.28
N PHE A 67 -6.78 -4.18 -5.03
CA PHE A 67 -6.25 -3.16 -5.92
C PHE A 67 -5.71 -3.75 -7.23
N SER A 68 -5.13 -4.95 -7.20
CA SER A 68 -4.71 -5.65 -8.42
C SER A 68 -5.92 -6.01 -9.29
N SER A 69 -6.99 -6.55 -8.69
CA SER A 69 -8.23 -6.88 -9.39
C SER A 69 -8.92 -5.63 -9.97
N LEU A 70 -8.86 -4.51 -9.26
CA LEU A 70 -9.38 -3.23 -9.74
C LEU A 70 -8.61 -2.72 -10.96
N GLN A 71 -7.26 -2.83 -10.95
CA GLN A 71 -6.42 -2.49 -12.10
C GLN A 71 -6.64 -3.42 -13.30
N GLU A 72 -6.86 -4.72 -13.07
CA GLU A 72 -7.21 -5.67 -14.13
C GLU A 72 -8.56 -5.34 -14.77
N MET A 73 -9.56 -4.99 -13.95
CA MET A 73 -10.91 -4.68 -14.42
C MET A 73 -11.00 -3.33 -15.14
N LYS A 74 -10.27 -2.31 -14.68
CA LYS A 74 -10.46 -0.91 -15.10
C LYS A 74 -9.23 -0.26 -15.75
N GLY A 75 -8.13 -1.01 -15.87
CA GLY A 75 -6.85 -0.52 -16.35
C GLY A 75 -5.94 -0.03 -15.22
N ARG A 76 -4.63 0.05 -15.50
CA ARG A 76 -3.60 0.43 -14.52
C ARG A 76 -3.83 1.82 -13.90
N ASP A 77 -4.33 2.77 -14.70
CA ASP A 77 -4.59 4.16 -14.29
C ASP A 77 -5.86 4.32 -13.42
N SER A 78 -6.58 3.22 -13.14
CA SER A 78 -7.72 3.24 -12.21
C SER A 78 -7.31 3.53 -10.76
N ILE A 79 -6.02 3.40 -10.47
CA ILE A 79 -5.39 3.74 -9.20
C ILE A 79 -4.23 4.68 -9.49
N VAL A 80 -4.19 5.81 -8.80
CA VAL A 80 -3.09 6.77 -8.86
C VAL A 80 -2.44 6.84 -7.50
N LEU A 81 -1.12 6.66 -7.47
CA LEU A 81 -0.33 6.74 -6.24
C LEU A 81 0.25 8.15 -6.10
N GLN A 82 0.17 8.68 -4.89
CA GLN A 82 0.73 9.98 -4.53
C GLN A 82 1.72 9.77 -3.38
N PRO A 83 3.00 10.15 -3.53
CA PRO A 83 3.94 10.17 -2.42
C PRO A 83 3.41 11.04 -1.28
N ASP A 84 3.43 10.48 -0.07
CA ASP A 84 3.03 11.20 1.13
C ASP A 84 4.21 12.00 1.68
N GLU A 85 4.34 13.25 1.23
CA GLU A 85 5.37 14.18 1.69
C GLU A 85 4.90 15.07 2.86
N LYS A 86 3.61 14.98 3.24
CA LYS A 86 2.95 15.93 4.14
C LYS A 86 2.41 15.30 5.43
N GLY A 87 2.49 13.99 5.57
CA GLY A 87 1.96 13.28 6.73
C GLY A 87 0.45 13.04 6.63
N LEU A 88 -0.04 12.73 5.42
CA LEU A 88 -1.44 12.35 5.19
C LEU A 88 -1.81 11.03 5.88
N CYS A 89 -0.85 10.12 5.99
CA CYS A 89 -1.03 8.82 6.61
C CYS A 89 0.12 8.54 7.59
N LEU A 90 -0.24 8.28 8.85
CA LEU A 90 0.67 7.80 9.88
C LEU A 90 0.24 6.40 10.34
N HIS A 91 1.06 5.41 10.04
CA HIS A 91 0.88 4.04 10.53
C HIS A 91 1.55 3.87 11.89
N LEU A 92 0.79 3.45 12.90
CA LEU A 92 1.32 3.14 14.23
C LEU A 92 1.80 1.69 14.27
N GLN A 93 3.12 1.51 14.19
CA GLN A 93 3.72 0.18 14.25
C GLN A 93 3.95 -0.26 15.70
N HIS A 94 3.54 -1.48 16.02
CA HIS A 94 3.80 -2.11 17.32
C HIS A 94 4.53 -3.45 17.12
N GLY A 95 5.76 -3.54 17.65
CA GLY A 95 6.62 -4.71 17.46
C GLY A 95 6.84 -5.04 15.97
N GLY A 96 6.69 -6.32 15.63
CA GLY A 96 6.79 -6.81 14.25
C GLY A 96 5.55 -6.59 13.39
N ASN A 97 4.49 -5.96 13.91
CA ASN A 97 3.27 -5.76 13.13
C ASN A 97 3.43 -4.58 12.16
N THR A 98 3.42 -4.88 10.87
CA THR A 98 3.55 -3.89 9.80
C THR A 98 2.20 -3.44 9.23
N SER A 99 1.06 -3.99 9.70
CA SER A 99 -0.29 -3.70 9.20
C SER A 99 -1.34 -3.47 10.28
#